data_AF-A0A7J8C9D5-F1
#
_entry.id   AF-A0A7J8C9D5-F1
#
_cell.length_a   1.000
_cell.length_b   1.000
_cell.length_c   1.000
_cell.angle_alpha   90.00
_cell.angle_beta   90.00
_cell.angle_gamma   90.00
#
_symmetry.space_group_name_H-M   'P 1'
#
loop_
_entity.id
_entity.type
_entity.pdbx_description
1 polymer ?
#
loop_
_entity_poly.entity_id
_entity_poly.type
_entity_poly.pdbx_seq_one_letter_code
_entity_poly.pdbx_strand_id
1 'polypeptide(L)'
;MRYWNMTVQWWLAQYVYKSAPTHSYVLRSAWTMLLSAYWHGLHPGYYLSFLTIPLCLAAEGRLESALRWRLGPGGQQAWDWVHWFLKMRAYDYMCMGFVLLSMGDTLRYWASVYFCIHALALLALGLGLVLGGGGASRRKAAAQAAGVAPEKLREE
;
A
#
# COMPACT_ATOMS: atom_id res chain seq x y z
N MET A 1 -8.58 0.55 -2.87
CA MET A 1 -9.46 -0.50 -2.30
C MET A 1 -10.64 0.06 -1.48
N ARG A 2 -11.02 1.34 -1.60
CA ARG A 2 -12.02 1.97 -0.72
C ARG A 2 -13.50 1.73 -1.08
N TYR A 3 -13.75 0.89 -2.08
CA TYR A 3 -15.09 0.71 -2.67
C TYR A 3 -15.66 -0.69 -2.43
N TRP A 4 -14.96 -1.52 -1.65
CA TRP A 4 -15.44 -2.85 -1.27
C TRP A 4 -15.92 -2.84 0.17
N ASN A 5 -17.14 -3.34 0.41
CA ASN A 5 -17.74 -3.45 1.75
C ASN A 5 -17.53 -2.17 2.59
N MET A 6 -17.99 -1.04 2.05
CA MET A 6 -17.65 0.30 2.54
C MET A 6 -18.06 0.51 4.01
N THR A 7 -19.17 -0.07 4.44
CA THR A 7 -19.62 0.01 5.84
C THR A 7 -18.65 -0.65 6.80
N VAL A 8 -18.16 -1.86 6.47
CA VAL A 8 -17.15 -2.56 7.28
C VAL A 8 -15.82 -1.83 7.23
N GLN A 9 -15.41 -1.32 6.06
CA GLN A 9 -14.19 -0.52 5.94
C GLN A 9 -14.25 0.75 6.79
N TRP A 10 -15.39 1.44 6.79
CA TRP A 10 -15.60 2.60 7.65
C TRP A 10 -15.52 2.22 9.12
N TRP A 11 -16.18 1.14 9.53
CA TRP A 11 -16.15 0.67 10.92
C TRP A 11 -14.73 0.31 11.37
N LEU A 12 -13.99 -0.46 10.56
CA LEU A 12 -12.58 -0.79 10.80
C LEU A 12 -11.72 0.49 10.89
N ALA A 13 -11.95 1.46 10.02
CA ALA A 13 -11.20 2.72 10.03
C ALA A 13 -11.47 3.53 11.32
N GLN A 14 -12.71 3.61 11.78
CA GLN A 14 -13.08 4.40 12.96
C GLN A 14 -12.66 3.73 14.26
N TYR A 15 -12.91 2.42 14.41
CA TYR A 15 -12.81 1.74 15.70
C TYR A 15 -11.55 0.90 15.87
N VAL A 16 -10.90 0.48 14.78
CA VAL A 16 -9.72 -0.41 14.85
C VAL A 16 -8.44 0.31 14.40
N TYR A 17 -8.46 0.94 13.21
CA TYR A 17 -7.27 1.58 12.68
C TYR A 17 -6.83 2.79 13.51
N LYS A 18 -7.79 3.58 14.02
CA LYS A 18 -7.53 4.74 14.88
C LYS A 18 -7.03 4.37 16.27
N SER A 19 -7.50 3.25 16.82
CA SER A 19 -7.14 2.74 18.14
C SER A 19 -5.90 1.83 18.13
N ALA A 20 -5.33 1.57 16.95
CA ALA A 20 -4.16 0.71 16.80
C ALA A 20 -2.99 1.17 17.69
N PRO A 21 -2.27 0.25 18.36
CA PRO A 21 -1.25 0.56 19.36
C PRO A 21 0.05 1.15 18.78
N THR A 22 0.12 1.37 17.47
CA THR A 22 1.33 1.82 16.77
C THR A 22 1.03 3.05 15.92
N HIS A 23 2.04 3.89 15.72
CA HIS A 23 1.91 5.07 14.84
C HIS A 23 2.32 4.80 13.38
N SER A 24 3.01 3.68 13.12
CA SER A 24 3.45 3.31 11.76
C SER A 24 2.26 2.91 10.89
N TYR A 25 2.11 3.55 9.72
CA TYR A 25 1.04 3.27 8.76
C TYR A 25 0.91 1.77 8.43
N VAL A 26 2.04 1.09 8.22
CA VAL A 26 2.06 -0.33 7.85
C VAL A 26 1.59 -1.20 9.02
N LEU A 27 2.09 -0.93 10.23
CA LEU A 27 1.71 -1.70 11.42
C LEU A 27 0.25 -1.48 11.81
N ARG A 28 -0.27 -0.26 11.67
CA ARG A 28 -1.70 0.03 11.86
C ARG A 28 -2.58 -0.70 10.85
N SER A 29 -2.15 -0.73 9.58
CA SER A 29 -2.86 -1.45 8.53
C SER A 29 -2.85 -2.96 8.79
N ALA A 30 -1.70 -3.52 9.18
CA ALA A 30 -1.57 -4.93 9.55
C ALA A 30 -2.44 -5.30 10.77
N TRP A 31 -2.45 -4.46 11.81
CA TRP A 31 -3.34 -4.62 12.97
C TRP A 31 -4.81 -4.65 12.55
N THR A 32 -5.22 -3.70 11.71
CA THR A 32 -6.60 -3.62 11.24
C THR A 32 -7.00 -4.84 10.42
N MET A 33 -6.11 -5.31 9.54
CA MET A 33 -6.36 -6.49 8.73
C MET A 33 -6.33 -7.78 9.54
N LEU A 34 -5.50 -7.86 10.59
CA LEU A 34 -5.50 -8.99 11.53
C LEU A 34 -6.86 -9.12 12.25
N LEU A 35 -7.39 -8.02 12.77
CA LEU A 35 -8.71 -8.00 13.41
C LEU A 35 -9.83 -8.29 12.40
N SER A 36 -9.68 -7.82 11.16
CA SER A 36 -10.60 -8.17 10.07
C SER A 36 -10.59 -9.67 9.75
N ALA A 37 -9.41 -10.32 9.77
CA ALA A 37 -9.28 -11.76 9.60
C ALA A 37 -9.97 -12.53 10.73
N TYR A 38 -9.70 -12.12 11.98
CA TYR A 38 -10.34 -12.70 13.16
C TYR A 38 -11.87 -12.60 13.09
N TRP A 39 -12.41 -11.47 12.62
CA TRP A 39 -13.86 -11.29 12.43
C TRP A 39 -14.44 -12.26 11.39
N HIS A 40 -13.67 -12.70 10.39
CA HIS A 40 -14.13 -13.70 9.41
C HIS A 40 -14.04 -15.14 9.95
N GLY A 41 -13.19 -15.40 10.95
CA GLY A 41 -13.07 -16.68 11.64
C GLY A 41 -11.62 -17.08 11.90
N LEU A 42 -11.43 -18.27 12.49
CA LEU A 42 -10.12 -18.79 12.89
C LEU A 42 -9.43 -19.63 11.78
N HIS A 43 -9.94 -19.60 10.56
CA HIS A 43 -9.34 -20.33 9.45
C HIS A 43 -8.06 -19.63 8.97
N PRO A 44 -6.91 -20.34 8.90
CA PRO A 44 -5.63 -19.74 8.52
C PRO A 44 -5.61 -19.02 7.17
N GLY A 45 -6.43 -19.47 6.21
CA GLY A 45 -6.55 -18.85 4.89
C GLY A 45 -6.98 -17.38 4.97
N TYR A 46 -7.86 -17.00 5.91
CA TYR A 46 -8.25 -15.60 6.12
C TYR A 46 -7.06 -14.74 6.53
N TYR A 47 -6.23 -15.24 7.46
CA TYR A 47 -5.06 -14.52 7.94
C TYR A 47 -4.05 -14.31 6.82
N LEU A 48 -3.79 -15.32 6.00
CA LEU A 48 -2.91 -15.20 4.84
C LEU A 48 -3.40 -14.12 3.86
N SER A 49 -4.68 -14.14 3.51
CA SER A 49 -5.28 -13.16 2.59
C SER A 49 -5.23 -11.74 3.15
N PHE A 50 -5.73 -11.54 4.37
CA PHE A 50 -5.82 -10.22 4.97
C PHE A 50 -4.45 -9.62 5.27
N LEU A 51 -3.49 -10.41 5.76
CA LEU A 51 -2.14 -9.91 6.06
C LEU A 51 -1.30 -9.63 4.80
N THR A 52 -1.76 -10.06 3.62
CA THR A 52 -1.16 -9.67 2.33
C THR A 52 -1.59 -8.25 1.91
N ILE A 53 -2.77 -7.78 2.33
CA ILE A 53 -3.32 -6.47 1.97
C ILE A 53 -2.39 -5.29 2.38
N PRO A 54 -1.85 -5.20 3.62
CA PRO A 54 -0.97 -4.12 4.03
C PRO A 54 0.28 -4.00 3.17
N LEU A 55 0.85 -5.13 2.73
CA LEU A 55 2.01 -5.14 1.83
C LEU A 55 1.64 -4.52 0.47
N CYS A 56 0.53 -4.94 -0.12
CA CYS A 56 0.03 -4.39 -1.38
C CYS A 56 -0.28 -2.89 -1.27
N LEU A 57 -0.90 -2.45 -0.18
CA LEU A 57 -1.20 -1.03 0.06
C LEU A 57 0.07 -0.19 0.25
N ALA A 58 1.07 -0.72 0.95
CA ALA A 58 2.36 -0.06 1.13
C ALA A 58 3.10 0.08 -0.22
N ALA A 59 3.10 -0.97 -1.03
CA ALA A 59 3.68 -0.96 -2.37
C ALA A 59 2.98 0.05 -3.29
N GLU A 60 1.64 0.01 -3.35
CA GLU A 60 0.80 0.94 -4.11
C GLU A 60 1.11 2.40 -3.72
N GLY A 61 1.03 2.73 -2.43
CA GLY A 61 1.23 4.11 -1.98
C GLY A 61 2.65 4.65 -2.24
N ARG A 62 3.67 3.80 -2.13
CA ARG A 62 5.06 4.19 -2.42
C ARG A 62 5.31 4.36 -3.91
N LEU A 63 4.81 3.45 -4.74
CA LEU A 63 5.00 3.54 -6.18
C LEU A 63 4.22 4.72 -6.77
N GLU A 64 2.98 4.93 -6.34
CA GLU A 64 2.15 6.06 -6.76
C GLU A 64 2.80 7.41 -6.40
N SER A 65 3.27 7.55 -5.16
CA SER A 65 3.96 8.77 -4.72
C SER A 65 5.33 9.00 -5.37
N ALA A 66 5.93 7.99 -6.00
CA ALA A 66 7.20 8.12 -6.69
C ALA A 66 7.04 8.42 -8.19
N LEU A 67 6.08 7.78 -8.86
CA LEU A 67 5.94 7.75 -10.32
C LEU A 67 4.78 8.60 -10.84
N ARG A 68 3.60 8.56 -10.22
CA ARG A 68 2.37 9.07 -10.84
C ARG A 68 2.46 10.55 -11.21
N TRP A 69 3.01 11.37 -10.32
CA TRP A 69 3.15 12.83 -10.53
C TRP A 69 4.20 13.20 -11.59
N ARG A 70 5.06 12.26 -12.00
CA ARG A 70 6.06 12.47 -13.05
C ARG A 70 5.51 12.20 -14.46
N LEU A 71 4.31 11.62 -14.56
CA LEU A 71 3.71 11.24 -15.82
C LEU A 71 2.85 12.38 -16.38
N GLY A 72 2.95 12.61 -17.70
CA GLY A 72 2.02 13.47 -18.42
C GLY A 72 0.61 12.86 -18.52
N PRO A 73 -0.39 13.57 -19.10
CA PRO A 73 -1.80 13.15 -19.09
C PRO A 73 -2.03 11.73 -19.64
N GLY A 74 -1.46 11.39 -20.80
CA GLY A 74 -1.57 10.05 -21.37
C GLY A 74 -0.87 8.98 -20.53
N GLY A 75 0.25 9.32 -19.89
CA GLY A 75 0.96 8.42 -18.98
C GLY A 75 0.17 8.13 -17.71
N GLN A 76 -0.56 9.11 -17.18
CA GLN A 76 -1.44 8.92 -16.02
C GLN A 76 -2.64 8.01 -16.37
N GLN A 77 -3.20 8.14 -17.57
CA GLN A 77 -4.28 7.25 -18.02
C GLN A 77 -3.81 5.79 -18.19
N ALA A 78 -2.63 5.59 -18.78
CA ALA A 78 -2.02 4.26 -18.87
C ALA A 78 -1.72 3.68 -17.48
N TRP A 79 -1.20 4.52 -16.58
CA TRP A 79 -0.97 4.17 -15.19
C TRP A 79 -2.27 3.73 -14.49
N ASP A 80 -3.37 4.47 -14.64
CA ASP A 80 -4.66 4.13 -14.04
C ASP A 80 -5.17 2.76 -14.50
N TRP A 81 -5.05 2.46 -15.80
CA TRP A 81 -5.43 1.16 -16.36
C TRP A 81 -4.56 0.03 -15.83
N VAL A 82 -3.23 0.18 -15.88
CA VAL A 82 -2.30 -0.85 -15.37
C VAL A 82 -2.52 -1.07 -13.87
N HIS A 83 -2.66 0.02 -13.11
CA HIS A 83 -2.88 -0.04 -11.67
C HIS A 83 -4.20 -0.71 -11.30
N TRP A 84 -5.28 -0.41 -12.03
CA TRP A 84 -6.55 -1.10 -11.88
C TRP A 84 -6.40 -2.60 -12.17
N PHE A 85 -5.77 -2.97 -13.28
CA PHE A 85 -5.58 -4.38 -13.67
C PHE A 85 -4.80 -5.15 -12.60
N LEU A 86 -3.67 -4.61 -12.14
CA LEU A 86 -2.86 -5.22 -11.09
C LEU A 86 -3.63 -5.37 -9.77
N LYS A 87 -4.44 -4.37 -9.41
CA LYS A 87 -5.28 -4.42 -8.22
C LYS A 87 -6.34 -5.52 -8.29
N MET A 88 -6.96 -5.71 -9.46
CA MET A 88 -7.92 -6.81 -9.66
C MET A 88 -7.23 -8.17 -9.52
N ARG A 89 -6.04 -8.36 -10.12
CA ARG A 89 -5.26 -9.60 -9.99
C ARG A 89 -4.82 -9.88 -8.55
N ALA A 90 -4.42 -8.84 -7.82
CA ALA A 90 -4.11 -8.98 -6.40
C ALA A 90 -5.34 -9.42 -5.60
N TYR A 91 -6.52 -8.89 -5.93
CA TYR A 91 -7.77 -9.28 -5.29
C TYR A 91 -8.12 -10.76 -5.54
N ASP A 92 -8.05 -11.20 -6.79
CA ASP A 92 -8.30 -12.58 -7.20
C ASP A 92 -7.37 -13.55 -6.44
N TYR A 93 -6.08 -13.20 -6.38
CA TYR A 93 -5.06 -13.99 -5.69
C TYR A 93 -5.29 -14.09 -4.18
N MET A 94 -5.63 -12.98 -3.52
CA MET A 94 -5.93 -12.96 -2.08
C MET A 94 -7.27 -13.67 -1.78
N CYS A 95 -8.24 -13.63 -2.68
CA CYS A 95 -9.53 -14.31 -2.52
C CYS A 95 -9.37 -15.83 -2.34
N MET A 96 -8.32 -16.43 -2.89
CA MET A 96 -8.11 -17.88 -2.78
C MET A 96 -7.93 -18.36 -1.34
N GLY A 97 -7.38 -17.54 -0.44
CA GLY A 97 -7.32 -17.90 0.98
C GLY A 97 -8.70 -17.94 1.66
N PHE A 98 -9.68 -17.20 1.14
CA PHE A 98 -11.07 -17.28 1.60
C PHE A 98 -11.80 -18.51 1.05
N VAL A 99 -11.47 -18.92 -0.17
CA VAL A 99 -12.08 -20.10 -0.81
C VAL A 99 -11.53 -21.38 -0.20
N LEU A 100 -10.21 -21.46 0.00
CA LEU A 100 -9.53 -22.68 0.43
C LEU A 100 -9.54 -22.87 1.95
N LEU A 101 -9.57 -21.78 2.74
CA LEU A 101 -9.57 -21.75 4.22
C LEU A 101 -8.32 -22.35 4.90
N SER A 102 -7.74 -23.39 4.33
CA SER A 102 -6.55 -24.11 4.76
C SER A 102 -5.28 -23.35 4.39
N MET A 103 -4.36 -23.25 5.36
CA MET A 103 -3.03 -22.66 5.13
C MET A 103 -2.27 -23.42 4.03
N GLY A 104 -2.28 -24.76 4.12
CA GLY A 104 -1.52 -25.61 3.22
C GLY A 104 -1.98 -25.49 1.77
N ASP A 105 -3.29 -25.52 1.54
CA ASP A 105 -3.85 -25.46 0.19
C ASP A 105 -3.71 -24.07 -0.41
N THR A 106 -3.87 -23.02 0.40
CA THR A 106 -3.62 -21.63 -0.02
C THR A 106 -2.17 -21.44 -0.44
N LEU A 107 -1.20 -21.92 0.36
CA LEU A 107 0.21 -21.82 0.03
C LEU A 107 0.61 -22.66 -1.18
N ARG A 108 0.03 -23.85 -1.36
CA ARG A 108 0.23 -24.67 -2.58
C ARG A 108 -0.27 -23.97 -3.83
N TYR A 109 -1.46 -23.36 -3.76
CA TYR A 109 -2.00 -22.57 -4.87
C TYR A 109 -1.12 -21.34 -5.15
N TRP A 110 -0.69 -20.61 -4.12
CA TRP A 110 0.21 -19.47 -4.30
C TRP A 110 1.58 -19.89 -4.86
N ALA A 111 2.10 -21.05 -4.46
CA ALA A 111 3.32 -21.62 -5.01
C ALA A 111 3.17 -22.02 -6.48
N SER A 112 2.02 -22.56 -6.90
CA SER A 112 1.80 -22.95 -8.31
C SER A 112 1.75 -21.75 -9.26
N VAL A 113 1.44 -20.56 -8.74
CA VAL A 113 1.54 -19.27 -9.45
C VAL A 113 2.78 -18.46 -9.05
N TYR A 114 3.79 -19.12 -8.45
CA TYR A 114 5.10 -18.56 -8.11
C TYR A 114 5.08 -17.35 -7.18
N PHE A 115 4.08 -17.24 -6.30
CA PHE A 115 3.89 -16.10 -5.40
C PHE A 115 3.92 -14.75 -6.14
N CYS A 116 3.43 -14.71 -7.38
CA CYS A 116 3.64 -13.59 -8.30
C CYS A 116 3.17 -12.24 -7.74
N ILE A 117 2.07 -12.19 -6.98
CA ILE A 117 1.57 -10.96 -6.37
C ILE A 117 2.45 -10.50 -5.22
N HIS A 118 2.96 -11.40 -4.37
CA HIS A 118 3.93 -11.04 -3.32
C HIS A 118 5.22 -10.51 -3.94
N ALA A 119 5.74 -11.18 -4.98
CA ALA A 119 6.92 -10.74 -5.70
C ALA A 119 6.70 -9.35 -6.33
N LEU A 120 5.59 -9.14 -7.02
CA LEU A 120 5.25 -7.85 -7.63
C LEU A 120 5.11 -6.74 -6.58
N ALA A 121 4.47 -7.01 -5.45
CA ALA A 121 4.31 -6.03 -4.37
C ALA A 121 5.67 -5.65 -3.77
N LEU A 122 6.57 -6.60 -3.55
CA LEU A 122 7.93 -6.33 -3.06
C LEU A 122 8.75 -5.53 -4.07
N LEU A 123 8.68 -5.88 -5.36
CA LEU A 123 9.35 -5.14 -6.43
C LEU A 123 8.83 -3.70 -6.54
N ALA A 124 7.51 -3.52 -6.52
CA ALA A 124 6.87 -2.21 -6.55
C ALA A 124 7.25 -1.36 -5.33
N LEU A 125 7.29 -1.97 -4.14
CA LEU A 125 7.73 -1.30 -2.92
C LEU A 125 9.20 -0.87 -3.02
N GLY A 126 10.10 -1.78 -3.45
CA GLY A 126 11.51 -1.48 -3.65
C GLY A 126 11.73 -0.37 -4.66
N LEU A 127 11.07 -0.43 -5.81
CA LEU A 127 11.12 0.60 -6.84
C LEU A 127 10.60 1.95 -6.32
N GLY A 128 9.47 1.96 -5.61
CA GLY A 128 8.92 3.16 -4.99
C GLY A 128 9.86 3.77 -3.94
N LEU A 129 10.58 2.97 -3.18
CA LEU A 129 11.58 3.45 -2.22
C LEU A 129 12.81 4.05 -2.91
N VAL A 130 13.33 3.38 -3.94
CA VAL A 130 14.48 3.87 -4.73
C VAL A 130 14.15 5.19 -5.44
N LEU A 131 13.00 5.27 -6.10
CA LEU A 131 12.57 6.46 -6.84
C LEU A 131 12.08 7.59 -5.92
N GLY A 132 11.48 7.24 -4.78
CA GLY A 132 10.95 8.17 -3.79
C GLY A 132 12.03 8.86 -2.95
N GLY A 133 13.16 8.19 -2.69
CA GLY A 133 14.30 8.77 -1.98
C GLY A 133 14.85 10.05 -2.65
N GLY A 134 14.84 10.09 -3.99
CA GLY A 134 15.25 11.27 -4.75
C GLY A 134 14.29 12.46 -4.65
N GLY A 135 12.99 12.21 -4.51
CA GLY A 135 11.96 13.27 -4.46
C GLY A 135 11.91 14.02 -3.12
N ALA A 136 12.09 13.31 -2.00
CA ALA A 136 12.13 13.92 -0.67
C ALA A 136 13.37 14.81 -0.49
N SER A 137 14.53 14.36 -0.97
CA SER A 137 15.77 15.15 -0.97
C SER A 137 15.64 16.41 -1.83
N ARG A 138 15.05 16.28 -3.04
CA ARG A 138 14.84 17.41 -3.95
C ARG A 138 13.81 18.42 -3.43
N ARG A 139 12.75 17.97 -2.74
CA ARG A 139 11.75 18.84 -2.09
C ARG A 139 12.32 19.56 -0.86
N LYS A 140 13.21 18.90 -0.10
CA LYS A 140 13.95 19.51 1.02
C LYS A 140 14.96 20.55 0.51
N ALA A 141 15.66 20.26 -0.58
CA ALA A 141 16.56 21.19 -1.25
C ALA A 141 15.81 22.40 -1.85
N ALA A 142 14.66 22.19 -2.48
CA ALA A 142 13.82 23.27 -3.01
C ALA A 142 13.22 24.15 -1.90
N ALA A 143 12.79 23.56 -0.78
CA ALA A 143 12.32 24.30 0.39
C ALA A 143 13.43 25.10 1.08
N GLN A 144 14.67 24.59 1.10
CA GLN A 144 15.84 25.33 1.60
C GLN A 144 16.25 26.46 0.65
N ALA A 145 16.19 26.23 -0.67
CA ALA A 145 16.46 27.27 -1.67
C ALA A 145 15.43 28.41 -1.64
N ALA A 146 14.16 28.11 -1.32
CA ALA A 146 13.11 29.10 -1.15
C ALA A 146 13.18 29.87 0.20
N GLY A 147 14.07 29.48 1.12
CA GLY A 147 14.16 30.01 2.48
C GLY A 147 15.35 30.92 2.78
N VAL A 148 16.16 31.32 1.78
CA VAL A 148 17.31 32.22 1.99
C VAL A 148 17.15 33.50 1.18
N ALA A 149 16.46 34.46 1.78
CA ALA A 149 16.76 35.88 1.61
C ALA A 149 16.27 36.65 2.84
N PRO A 150 17.18 37.05 3.76
CA PRO A 150 17.04 38.30 4.46
C PRO A 150 18.04 39.29 3.85
N GLU A 151 17.45 40.26 3.19
CA GLU A 151 18.01 41.52 2.75
C GLU A 151 18.87 42.14 3.86
N LYS A 152 20.18 42.24 3.60
CA LYS A 152 21.07 43.15 4.32
C LYS A 152 20.75 44.57 3.88
N LEU A 153 19.95 45.30 4.64
CA LEU A 153 19.97 46.75 4.67
C LEU A 153 19.56 47.20 6.08
N ARG A 154 20.19 48.12 6.78
CA ARG A 154 21.50 48.80 6.78
C ARG A 154 21.36 49.67 8.04
N GLU A 155 22.39 49.70 8.88
CA GLU A 155 22.46 50.60 10.04
C GLU A 155 22.35 52.07 9.59
N GLU A 156 21.92 52.92 10.53
CA GLU A 156 21.84 54.39 10.59
C GLU A 156 20.46 55.02 10.32
#